data_AF-A0A7C7IYF9-F1
#
_entry.id   AF-A0A7C7IYF9-F1
#
_cell.length_a   1.000
_cell.length_b   1.000
_cell.length_c   1.000
_cell.angle_alpha   90.00
_cell.angle_beta   90.00
_cell.angle_gamma   90.00
#
_symmetry.space_group_name_H-M   'P 1'
#
loop_
_entity.id
_entity.type
_entity.pdbx_description
1 polymer ?
#
loop_
_entity_poly.entity_id
_entity_poly.type
_entity_poly.pdbx_seq_one_letter_code
_entity_poly.pdbx_strand_id
1 'polypeptide(L)'
;MKHIILLIMGALLISNSIAQEDKKKDRRSEKMEMMTVWKLTEHLKLTEEQGEKFFPRFRGHREELEKIHQEQRQLMQTLQEKIERGDEIKDNEIKSQVENLAELEKRKLEFQKKFILDLEGVLNNAQRAKLIGFERRLKQEIKDQMKEHRKEKKRSHEKRGRKKGFWN
;
A
#
# COMPACT_ATOMS: atom_id res chain seq x y z
N MET A 1 -14.82 -33.51 30.49
CA MET A 1 -14.39 -32.29 31.22
C MET A 1 -12.99 -31.83 30.80
N LYS A 2 -11.93 -32.64 30.88
CA LYS A 2 -10.56 -32.27 30.44
C LYS A 2 -10.44 -31.89 28.95
N HIS A 3 -11.18 -32.56 28.06
CA HIS A 3 -11.18 -32.26 26.61
C HIS A 3 -11.94 -30.97 26.23
N ILE A 4 -12.93 -30.57 27.04
CA ILE A 4 -13.68 -29.32 26.83
C ILE A 4 -12.82 -28.11 27.24
N ILE A 5 -12.03 -28.24 28.31
CA ILE A 5 -11.08 -27.22 28.75
C ILE A 5 -9.97 -26.99 27.70
N LEU A 6 -9.50 -28.05 27.04
CA LEU A 6 -8.51 -27.96 25.96
C LEU A 6 -9.04 -27.23 24.71
N LEU A 7 -10.32 -27.40 24.35
CA LEU A 7 -10.94 -26.70 23.22
C LEU A 7 -11.14 -25.20 23.50
N ILE A 8 -11.49 -24.82 24.74
CA ILE A 8 -11.67 -23.42 25.14
C ILE A 8 -10.32 -22.69 25.20
N MET A 9 -9.25 -23.35 25.68
CA MET A 9 -7.89 -22.80 25.68
C MET A 9 -7.33 -22.61 24.25
N GLY A 10 -7.69 -23.49 23.30
CA GLY A 10 -7.33 -23.34 21.89
C GLY A 10 -7.95 -22.10 21.23
N ALA A 11 -9.21 -21.78 21.54
CA ALA A 11 -9.92 -20.62 20.98
C ALA A 11 -9.35 -19.26 21.44
N LEU A 12 -8.77 -19.20 22.65
CA LEU A 12 -8.09 -18.01 23.21
C LEU A 12 -6.72 -17.71 22.56
N LEU A 13 -6.06 -18.72 21.96
CA LEU A 13 -4.77 -18.53 21.29
C LEU A 13 -4.92 -18.03 19.84
N ILE A 14 -6.01 -18.39 19.16
CA ILE A 14 -6.29 -17.96 17.77
C ILE A 14 -6.69 -16.47 17.73
N SER A 15 -7.46 -16.01 18.71
CA SER A 15 -7.92 -14.62 18.82
C SER A 15 -6.77 -13.63 19.08
N ASN A 16 -5.70 -14.05 19.77
CA ASN A 16 -4.49 -13.25 19.94
C ASN A 16 -3.65 -13.09 18.66
N SER A 17 -3.76 -14.01 17.70
CA SER A 17 -2.99 -13.96 16.45
C SER A 17 -3.56 -12.93 15.47
N ILE A 18 -4.89 -12.86 15.35
CA ILE A 18 -5.60 -11.87 14.52
C ILE A 18 -5.36 -10.46 15.06
N ALA A 19 -5.49 -10.26 16.38
CA ALA A 19 -5.24 -8.97 17.03
C ALA A 19 -3.78 -8.48 16.92
N GLN A 20 -2.81 -9.39 16.74
CA GLN A 20 -1.41 -9.02 16.49
C GLN A 20 -1.15 -8.63 15.03
N GLU A 21 -1.87 -9.22 14.08
CA GLU A 21 -1.72 -8.92 12.65
C GLU A 21 -2.25 -7.52 12.31
N ASP A 22 -3.42 -7.16 12.85
CA ASP A 22 -4.01 -5.83 12.69
C ASP A 22 -3.10 -4.74 13.25
N LYS A 23 -2.59 -4.92 14.48
CA LYS A 23 -1.64 -3.97 15.11
C LYS A 23 -0.33 -3.82 14.32
N LYS A 24 0.15 -4.88 13.67
CA LYS A 24 1.37 -4.83 12.84
C LYS A 24 1.12 -4.10 11.53
N LYS A 25 -0.04 -4.31 10.91
CA LYS A 25 -0.46 -3.62 9.68
C LYS A 25 -0.59 -2.12 9.92
N ASP A 26 -1.21 -1.74 11.03
CA ASP A 26 -1.44 -0.34 11.41
C ASP A 26 -0.12 0.42 11.61
N ARG A 27 0.78 -0.12 12.44
CA ARG A 27 2.14 0.42 12.63
C ARG A 27 2.94 0.56 11.34
N ARG A 28 2.72 -0.32 10.36
CA ARG A 28 3.40 -0.24 9.06
C ARG A 28 2.82 0.89 8.21
N SER A 29 1.51 1.11 8.29
CA SER A 29 0.82 2.22 7.64
C SER A 29 1.31 3.57 8.19
N GLU A 30 1.34 3.72 9.50
CA GLU A 30 1.83 4.94 10.17
C GLU A 30 3.27 5.27 9.76
N LYS A 31 4.16 4.27 9.78
CA LYS A 31 5.56 4.45 9.34
C LYS A 31 5.66 4.90 7.89
N MET A 32 4.82 4.34 7.03
CA MET A 32 4.77 4.72 5.61
C MET A 32 4.30 6.17 5.45
N GLU A 33 3.29 6.57 6.22
CA GLU A 33 2.79 7.94 6.21
C GLU A 33 3.84 8.94 6.68
N MET A 34 4.48 8.69 7.82
CA MET A 34 5.55 9.55 8.34
C MET A 34 6.71 9.71 7.36
N MET A 35 7.14 8.61 6.73
CA MET A 35 8.16 8.64 5.68
C MET A 35 7.71 9.44 4.45
N THR A 36 6.43 9.32 4.07
CA THR A 36 5.86 10.06 2.93
C THR A 36 5.88 11.56 3.22
N VAL A 37 5.45 11.97 4.41
CA VAL A 37 5.48 13.37 4.87
C VAL A 37 6.91 13.89 4.82
N TRP A 38 7.87 13.18 5.42
CA TRP A 38 9.27 13.59 5.43
C TRP A 38 9.85 13.76 4.01
N LYS A 39 9.66 12.75 3.14
CA LYS A 39 10.14 12.81 1.74
C LYS A 39 9.48 13.94 0.95
N LEU A 40 8.21 14.24 1.18
CA LEU A 40 7.52 15.35 0.52
C LEU A 40 8.08 16.70 0.98
N THR A 41 8.25 16.89 2.28
CA THR A 41 8.84 18.11 2.84
C THR A 41 10.23 18.35 2.28
N GLU A 42 11.08 17.32 2.24
CA GLU A 42 12.44 17.41 1.69
C GLU A 42 12.43 17.68 0.17
N HIS A 43 11.64 16.92 -0.60
CA HIS A 43 11.65 16.97 -2.06
C HIS A 43 11.08 18.29 -2.61
N LEU A 44 10.01 18.77 -1.98
CA LEU A 44 9.33 20.01 -2.37
C LEU A 44 9.92 21.25 -1.70
N LYS A 45 10.72 21.07 -0.64
CA LYS A 45 11.24 22.17 0.20
C LYS A 45 10.09 23.09 0.66
N LEU A 46 9.06 22.48 1.25
CA LEU A 46 7.89 23.22 1.71
C LEU A 46 8.27 24.20 2.82
N THR A 47 7.72 25.41 2.78
CA THR A 47 7.68 26.27 3.96
C THR A 47 6.63 25.75 4.93
N GLU A 48 6.65 26.23 6.17
CA GLU A 48 5.65 25.88 7.19
C GLU A 48 4.24 26.23 6.71
N GLU A 49 4.02 27.46 6.22
CA GLU A 49 2.74 27.92 5.68
C GLU A 49 2.25 27.07 4.49
N GLN A 50 3.17 26.67 3.60
CA GLN A 50 2.83 25.76 2.49
C GLN A 50 2.42 24.38 3.02
N GLY A 51 3.16 23.85 4.00
CA GLY A 51 2.89 22.56 4.62
C GLY A 51 1.50 22.50 5.25
N GLU A 52 1.12 23.53 6.02
CA GLU A 52 -0.19 23.64 6.67
C GLU A 52 -1.36 23.56 5.67
N LYS A 53 -1.20 24.16 4.48
CA LYS A 53 -2.21 24.14 3.41
C LYS A 53 -2.15 22.88 2.55
N PHE A 54 -0.94 22.34 2.31
CA PHE A 54 -0.71 21.22 1.41
C PHE A 54 -1.12 19.87 2.01
N PHE A 55 -0.68 19.55 3.23
CA PHE A 55 -0.87 18.21 3.79
C PHE A 55 -2.34 17.80 4.01
N PRO A 56 -3.27 18.69 4.42
CA PRO A 56 -4.69 18.36 4.46
C PRO A 56 -5.25 17.95 3.10
N ARG A 57 -4.89 18.68 2.03
CA ARG A 57 -5.31 18.37 0.65
C ARG A 57 -4.70 17.06 0.16
N PHE A 58 -3.42 16.83 0.46
CA PHE A 58 -2.73 15.60 0.12
C PHE A 58 -3.33 14.38 0.81
N ARG A 59 -3.73 14.48 2.09
CA ARG A 59 -4.43 13.40 2.80
C ARG A 59 -5.75 13.03 2.13
N GLY A 60 -6.61 14.02 1.86
CA GLY A 60 -7.86 13.77 1.13
C GLY A 60 -7.63 13.17 -0.26
N HIS A 61 -6.56 13.61 -0.96
CA HIS A 61 -6.19 13.01 -2.23
C HIS A 61 -5.80 11.52 -2.09
N ARG A 62 -5.02 11.18 -1.06
CA ARG A 62 -4.63 9.78 -0.83
C ARG A 62 -5.80 8.89 -0.45
N GLU A 63 -6.73 9.40 0.35
CA GLU A 63 -7.92 8.64 0.76
C GLU A 63 -8.78 8.26 -0.45
N GLU A 64 -9.04 9.19 -1.36
CA GLU A 64 -9.82 8.89 -2.57
C GLU A 64 -9.08 7.97 -3.55
N LEU A 65 -7.76 8.13 -3.71
CA LEU A 65 -6.98 7.16 -4.48
C LEU A 65 -7.02 5.76 -3.86
N GLU A 66 -7.03 5.65 -2.53
CA GLU A 66 -7.12 4.36 -1.86
C GLU A 66 -8.50 3.72 -2.04
N LYS A 67 -9.59 4.50 -2.02
CA LYS A 67 -10.93 3.98 -2.36
C LYS A 67 -10.98 3.41 -3.78
N ILE A 68 -10.44 4.15 -4.76
CA ILE A 68 -10.35 3.65 -6.14
C ILE A 68 -9.53 2.35 -6.21
N HIS A 69 -8.38 2.29 -5.53
CA HIS A 69 -7.58 1.05 -5.51
C HIS A 69 -8.31 -0.11 -4.82
N GLN A 70 -9.14 0.15 -3.80
CA GLN A 70 -9.97 -0.87 -3.16
C GLN A 70 -11.02 -1.42 -4.12
N GLU A 71 -11.73 -0.54 -4.84
CA GLU A 71 -12.71 -0.91 -5.86
C GLU A 71 -12.05 -1.76 -6.97
N GLN A 72 -10.87 -1.35 -7.46
CA GLN A 72 -10.09 -2.13 -8.43
C GLN A 72 -9.70 -3.51 -7.90
N ARG A 73 -9.23 -3.61 -6.65
CA ARG A 73 -8.86 -4.89 -6.04
C ARG A 73 -10.07 -5.82 -5.92
N GLN A 74 -11.23 -5.30 -5.55
CA GLN A 74 -12.46 -6.07 -5.43
C GLN A 74 -12.88 -6.64 -6.80
N LEU A 75 -12.87 -5.82 -7.86
CA LEU A 75 -13.17 -6.28 -9.22
C LEU A 75 -12.27 -7.45 -9.65
N MET A 76 -10.96 -7.33 -9.41
CA MET A 76 -10.00 -8.39 -9.75
C MET A 76 -10.18 -9.64 -8.88
N GLN A 77 -10.46 -9.47 -7.60
CA GLN A 77 -10.67 -10.58 -6.67
C GLN A 77 -11.89 -11.41 -7.07
N THR A 78 -13.01 -10.78 -7.47
CA THR A 78 -14.22 -11.49 -7.91
C THR A 78 -13.94 -12.40 -9.10
N LEU A 79 -13.18 -11.93 -10.10
CA LEU A 79 -12.80 -12.75 -11.25
C LEU A 79 -11.84 -13.88 -10.86
N GLN A 80 -10.85 -13.57 -10.02
CA GLN A 80 -9.89 -14.56 -9.55
C GLN A 80 -10.58 -15.71 -8.79
N GLU A 81 -11.52 -15.40 -7.90
CA GLU A 81 -12.28 -16.40 -7.14
C GLU A 81 -13.10 -17.33 -8.05
N LYS A 82 -13.70 -16.79 -9.13
CA LYS A 82 -14.43 -17.60 -10.12
C LYS A 82 -13.51 -18.56 -10.87
N ILE A 83 -12.34 -18.08 -11.30
CA ILE A 83 -11.32 -18.90 -11.95
C ILE A 83 -10.89 -20.04 -11.02
N GLU A 84 -10.63 -19.74 -9.75
CA GLU A 84 -10.19 -20.73 -8.76
C GLU A 84 -11.26 -21.79 -8.45
N ARG A 85 -12.55 -21.42 -8.49
CA ARG A 85 -13.66 -22.37 -8.33
C ARG A 85 -13.98 -23.17 -9.59
N GLY A 86 -13.45 -22.76 -10.75
CA GLY A 86 -13.80 -23.34 -12.05
C GLY A 86 -15.19 -22.94 -12.54
N ASP A 87 -15.71 -21.80 -12.08
CA ASP A 87 -17.01 -21.28 -12.52
C ASP A 87 -16.94 -20.82 -13.99
N GLU A 88 -18.06 -20.94 -14.71
CA GLU A 88 -18.18 -20.36 -16.05
C GLU A 88 -18.09 -18.83 -15.98
N ILE A 89 -17.22 -18.24 -16.80
CA ILE A 89 -17.07 -16.80 -16.97
C ILE A 89 -17.67 -16.41 -18.31
N LYS A 90 -18.73 -15.60 -18.26
CA LYS A 90 -19.47 -15.19 -19.46
C LYS A 90 -18.87 -13.93 -20.09
N ASP A 91 -18.97 -13.80 -21.41
CA ASP A 91 -18.45 -12.64 -22.16
C ASP A 91 -19.03 -11.30 -21.66
N ASN A 92 -20.31 -11.26 -21.28
CA ASN A 92 -20.95 -10.05 -20.75
C ASN A 92 -20.37 -9.62 -19.39
N GLU A 93 -19.94 -10.58 -18.57
CA GLU A 93 -19.27 -10.32 -17.30
C GLU A 93 -17.87 -9.76 -17.54
N ILE A 94 -17.10 -10.34 -18.46
CA ILE A 94 -15.79 -9.82 -18.87
C ILE A 94 -15.93 -8.39 -19.37
N LYS A 95 -16.91 -8.14 -20.24
CA LYS A 95 -17.19 -6.80 -20.78
C LYS A 95 -17.48 -5.79 -19.67
N SER A 96 -18.38 -6.13 -18.75
CA SER A 96 -18.72 -5.27 -17.60
C SER A 96 -17.50 -4.99 -16.71
N GLN A 97 -16.69 -6.00 -16.42
CA GLN A 97 -15.46 -5.85 -15.62
C GLN A 97 -14.45 -4.92 -16.28
N VAL A 98 -14.24 -5.05 -17.59
CA VAL A 98 -13.35 -4.18 -18.37
C VAL A 98 -13.86 -2.73 -18.39
N GLU A 99 -15.16 -2.54 -18.60
CA GLU A 99 -15.80 -1.21 -18.59
C GLU A 99 -15.65 -0.54 -17.22
N ASN A 100 -15.94 -1.27 -16.12
CA ASN A 100 -15.78 -0.77 -14.77
C ASN A 100 -14.33 -0.40 -14.46
N LEU A 101 -13.36 -1.25 -14.84
CA LEU A 101 -11.95 -0.96 -14.63
C LEU A 101 -11.49 0.28 -15.40
N ALA A 102 -11.95 0.44 -16.64
CA ALA A 102 -11.65 1.61 -17.47
C ALA A 102 -12.19 2.90 -16.85
N GLU A 103 -13.41 2.87 -16.29
CA GLU A 103 -14.02 4.01 -15.62
C GLU A 103 -13.27 4.39 -14.33
N LEU A 104 -12.82 3.40 -13.54
CA LEU A 104 -11.99 3.65 -12.36
C LEU A 104 -10.66 4.30 -12.70
N GLU A 105 -10.00 3.86 -13.78
CA GLU A 105 -8.75 4.49 -14.23
C GLU A 105 -8.99 5.93 -14.75
N LYS A 106 -10.09 6.20 -15.44
CA LYS A 106 -10.47 7.59 -15.80
C LYS A 106 -10.67 8.46 -14.57
N ARG A 107 -11.48 8.00 -13.61
CA ARG A 107 -11.75 8.72 -12.35
C ARG A 107 -10.45 9.03 -11.60
N LYS A 108 -9.54 8.06 -11.53
CA LYS A 108 -8.22 8.22 -10.92
C LYS A 108 -7.37 9.28 -11.61
N LEU A 109 -7.30 9.26 -12.95
CA LEU A 109 -6.53 10.24 -13.71
C LEU A 109 -7.10 11.66 -13.56
N GLU A 110 -8.42 11.81 -13.62
CA GLU A 110 -9.07 13.11 -13.40
C GLU A 110 -8.81 13.63 -11.98
N PHE A 111 -8.85 12.75 -10.98
CA PHE A 111 -8.58 13.13 -9.61
C PHE A 111 -7.11 13.52 -9.36
N GLN A 112 -6.16 12.84 -10.01
CA GLN A 112 -4.74 13.21 -10.00
C GLN A 112 -4.50 14.56 -10.68
N LYS A 113 -5.11 14.78 -11.84
CA LYS A 113 -5.07 16.06 -12.56
C LYS A 113 -5.60 17.18 -11.68
N LYS A 114 -6.81 17.02 -11.13
CA LYS A 114 -7.45 18.00 -10.27
C LYS A 114 -6.59 18.35 -9.06
N PHE A 115 -6.02 17.36 -8.38
CA PHE A 115 -5.15 17.60 -7.23
C PHE A 115 -3.95 18.50 -7.56
N ILE A 116 -3.26 18.26 -8.67
CA ILE A 116 -2.12 19.08 -9.08
C ILE A 116 -2.55 20.50 -9.44
N LEU A 117 -3.68 20.66 -10.14
CA LEU A 117 -4.20 21.97 -10.54
C LEU A 117 -4.68 22.77 -9.32
N ASP A 118 -5.41 22.15 -8.39
CA ASP A 118 -5.95 22.77 -7.18
C ASP A 118 -4.86 23.27 -6.23
N LEU A 119 -3.60 22.86 -6.40
CA LEU A 119 -2.44 23.35 -5.64
C LEU A 119 -1.90 24.69 -6.14
N GLU A 120 -2.54 25.30 -7.15
CA GLU A 120 -2.25 26.68 -7.53
C GLU A 120 -2.37 27.63 -6.33
N GLY A 121 -1.43 28.57 -6.21
CA GLY A 121 -1.38 29.51 -5.09
C GLY A 121 -0.92 28.89 -3.75
N VAL A 122 -0.87 27.56 -3.62
CA VAL A 122 -0.26 26.86 -2.47
C VAL A 122 1.19 26.51 -2.80
N LEU A 123 1.42 25.91 -3.97
CA LEU A 123 2.74 25.48 -4.44
C LEU A 123 3.10 26.22 -5.74
N ASN A 124 4.38 26.48 -5.93
CA ASN A 124 4.88 27.02 -7.19
C ASN A 124 4.94 25.93 -8.28
N ASN A 125 5.13 26.34 -9.54
CA ASN A 125 5.13 25.42 -10.69
C ASN A 125 6.20 24.33 -10.60
N ALA A 126 7.39 24.65 -10.09
CA ALA A 126 8.45 23.66 -9.92
C ALA A 126 8.08 22.60 -8.87
N GLN A 127 7.47 23.01 -7.75
CA GLN A 127 6.94 22.12 -6.72
C GLN A 127 5.80 21.25 -7.27
N ARG A 128 4.83 21.83 -7.99
CA ARG A 128 3.74 21.08 -8.63
C ARG A 128 4.28 20.05 -9.64
N ALA A 129 5.26 20.41 -10.45
CA ALA A 129 5.89 19.48 -11.40
C ALA A 129 6.59 18.31 -10.69
N LYS A 130 7.29 18.56 -9.58
CA LYS A 130 7.93 17.51 -8.76
C LYS A 130 6.94 16.49 -8.21
N LEU A 131 5.71 16.91 -7.91
CA LEU A 131 4.64 16.02 -7.43
C LEU A 131 4.18 15.03 -8.49
N ILE A 132 4.31 15.35 -9.78
CA ILE A 132 3.89 14.47 -10.87
C ILE A 132 4.67 13.15 -10.79
N GLY A 133 3.94 12.06 -10.55
CA GLY A 133 4.50 10.72 -10.40
C GLY A 133 5.33 10.49 -9.12
N PHE A 134 5.33 11.42 -8.15
CA PHE A 134 6.10 11.30 -6.91
C PHE A 134 5.74 10.02 -6.15
N GLU A 135 4.46 9.76 -5.92
CA GLU A 135 4.04 8.57 -5.16
C GLU A 135 4.48 7.26 -5.81
N ARG A 136 4.44 7.19 -7.15
CA ARG A 136 4.90 6.02 -7.90
C ARG A 136 6.39 5.80 -7.67
N ARG A 137 7.21 6.86 -7.73
CA ARG A 137 8.65 6.80 -7.47
C ARG A 137 8.92 6.40 -6.02
N LEU A 138 8.24 7.01 -5.05
CA LEU A 138 8.40 6.69 -3.63
C LEU A 138 8.06 5.23 -3.33
N LYS A 139 6.91 4.73 -3.81
CA LYS A 139 6.52 3.32 -3.65
C LYS A 139 7.56 2.38 -4.26
N GLN A 140 8.12 2.73 -5.41
CA GLN A 140 9.16 1.93 -6.06
C GLN A 140 10.47 1.92 -5.27
N GLU A 141 10.93 3.08 -4.80
CA GLU A 141 12.13 3.23 -3.95
C GLU A 141 12.01 2.34 -2.70
N ILE A 142 10.87 2.42 -2.01
CA ILE A 142 10.61 1.62 -0.80
C ILE A 142 10.58 0.14 -1.12
N LYS A 143 9.93 -0.25 -2.22
CA LYS A 143 9.88 -1.65 -2.67
C LYS A 143 11.29 -2.19 -2.92
N ASP A 144 12.15 -1.40 -3.54
CA ASP A 144 13.51 -1.82 -3.86
C ASP A 144 14.41 -1.87 -2.61
N GLN A 145 14.31 -0.91 -1.70
CA GLN A 145 14.97 -0.96 -0.38
C GLN A 145 14.54 -2.21 0.40
N MET A 146 13.25 -2.55 0.40
CA MET A 146 12.74 -3.76 1.06
C MET A 146 13.31 -5.05 0.44
N LYS A 147 13.49 -5.10 -0.88
CA LYS A 147 14.11 -6.26 -1.55
C LYS A 147 15.59 -6.38 -1.19
N GLU A 148 16.33 -5.28 -1.14
CA GLU A 148 17.74 -5.27 -0.77
C GLU A 148 17.96 -5.77 0.64
N HIS A 149 17.20 -5.26 1.61
CA HIS A 149 17.25 -5.71 3.01
C HIS A 149 16.95 -7.22 3.13
N ARG A 150 16.02 -7.75 2.32
CA ARG A 150 15.73 -9.20 2.29
C ARG A 150 16.92 -10.01 1.73
N LYS A 151 17.58 -9.52 0.68
CA LYS A 151 18.76 -10.18 0.09
C LYS A 151 19.94 -10.19 1.08
N GLU A 152 20.18 -9.08 1.77
CA GLU A 152 21.25 -8.96 2.75
C GLU A 152 21.05 -9.91 3.94
N LYS A 153 19.82 -10.00 4.47
CA LYS A 153 19.49 -10.96 5.53
C LYS A 153 19.74 -12.41 5.09
N LYS A 154 19.32 -12.79 3.88
CA LYS A 154 19.59 -14.14 3.33
C LYS A 154 21.10 -14.45 3.28
N ARG A 155 21.91 -13.51 2.75
CA ARG A 155 23.37 -13.64 2.69
C ARG A 155 24.02 -13.77 4.08
N SER A 156 23.51 -13.04 5.08
CA SER A 156 23.99 -13.11 6.47
C SER A 156 23.68 -14.46 7.12
N HIS A 157 22.46 -14.99 6.91
CA HIS A 157 22.09 -16.33 7.38
C HIS A 157 22.93 -17.44 6.74
N GLU A 158 23.20 -17.34 5.44
CA GLU A 158 24.03 -18.31 4.70
C GLU A 158 25.50 -18.32 5.17
N LYS A 159 26.07 -17.14 5.43
CA LYS A 159 27.42 -17.01 6.03
C LYS A 159 27.49 -17.58 7.45
N ARG A 160 26.45 -17.40 8.27
CA ARG A 160 26.36 -17.97 9.63
C ARG A 160 26.18 -19.49 9.61
N GLY A 161 25.43 -20.03 8.64
CA GLY A 161 25.29 -21.47 8.41
C GLY A 161 26.63 -22.13 8.02
N ARG A 162 27.38 -21.52 7.09
CA ARG A 162 28.72 -22.02 6.70
C ARG A 162 29.73 -21.99 7.86
N LYS A 163 29.68 -21.00 8.75
CA LYS A 163 30.55 -20.97 9.94
C LYS A 163 30.24 -22.06 10.97
N LYS A 164 28.98 -22.48 11.10
CA LYS A 164 28.59 -23.59 11.99
C LYS A 164 29.05 -24.95 11.48
N GLY A 165 29.14 -25.16 10.17
CA GLY A 165 29.64 -26.39 9.56
C GLY A 165 31.16 -26.54 9.51
N PHE A 166 31.93 -25.52 9.93
CA PHE A 166 33.40 -25.58 9.97
C PHE A 166 33.94 -26.10 11.32
N TRP A 167 33.08 -26.19 12.34
CA TRP A 167 33.40 -26.67 13.69
C TRP A 167 32.73 -28.01 14.02
N ASN A 168 32.28 -28.75 13.00
CA ASN A 168 31.77 -30.11 13.10
C ASN A 168 32.65 -31.04 12.26
#